data_AF-A0A7V5KTT4-F1
#
_entry.id   AF-A0A7V5KTT4-F1
#
_cell.length_a   1.000
_cell.length_b   1.000
_cell.length_c   1.000
_cell.angle_alpha   90.00
_cell.angle_beta   90.00
_cell.angle_gamma   90.00
#
_symmetry.space_group_name_H-M   'P 1'
#
loop_
_entity.id
_entity.type
_entity.pdbx_description
1 polymer ?
#
loop_
_entity_poly.entity_id
_entity_poly.type
_entity_poly.pdbx_seq_one_letter_code
_entity_poly.pdbx_strand_id
1 'polypeptide(L)'
;MQTHNNLKNYIIKIFVTTGAVLLVMYLSKTWFITPHPAGVNNGQQPDGNAAAVARKESKAKVISWQDARKYYGDSVSMEGTIAATHNTGKICLLNFDSDYRKSTTIVIFASDFKKFPDNPENYYYGKKVRVYGRVKEYKGRPEVIVNERSQIEVLQ
;
A
#
# COMPACT_ATOMS: atom_id res chain seq x y z
N MET A 1 26.10 -8.08 37.98
CA MET A 1 26.28 -7.07 36.91
C MET A 1 25.53 -7.40 35.60
N GLN A 2 24.35 -8.06 35.67
CA GLN A 2 23.52 -8.40 34.47
C GLN A 2 22.06 -7.93 34.57
N THR A 3 21.60 -7.49 35.74
CA THR A 3 20.22 -7.01 35.97
C THR A 3 19.95 -5.64 35.33
N HIS A 4 20.99 -4.82 35.18
CA HIS A 4 20.85 -3.43 34.72
C HIS A 4 20.58 -3.29 33.21
N ASN A 5 20.88 -4.31 32.39
CA ASN A 5 20.71 -4.28 30.93
C ASN A 5 19.32 -4.77 30.50
N ASN A 6 18.74 -5.73 31.22
CA ASN A 6 17.38 -6.22 30.94
C ASN A 6 16.31 -5.18 31.27
N LEU A 7 16.52 -4.40 32.34
CA LEU A 7 15.60 -3.31 32.73
C LEU A 7 15.57 -2.19 31.68
N LYS A 8 16.73 -1.80 31.13
CA LYS A 8 16.81 -0.78 30.06
C LYS A 8 16.07 -1.24 28.80
N ASN A 9 16.23 -2.50 28.40
CA ASN A 9 15.55 -3.05 27.21
C ASN A 9 14.04 -3.25 27.42
N TYR A 10 13.60 -3.54 28.65
CA TYR A 10 12.18 -3.60 29.00
C TYR A 10 11.52 -2.21 29.03
N ILE A 11 12.20 -1.21 29.58
CA ILE A 11 11.74 0.18 29.60
C ILE A 11 11.64 0.74 28.17
N ILE A 12 12.63 0.48 27.30
CA ILE A 12 12.58 0.88 25.88
C ILE A 12 11.38 0.26 25.15
N LYS A 13 11.03 -1.01 25.44
CA LYS A 13 9.85 -1.66 24.84
C LYS A 13 8.52 -1.01 25.27
N ILE A 14 8.39 -0.60 26.54
CA ILE A 14 7.18 0.07 27.04
C ILE A 14 7.00 1.45 26.37
N PHE A 15 8.07 2.21 26.16
CA PHE A 15 7.97 3.53 25.52
C PHE A 15 7.58 3.43 24.03
N VAL A 16 8.03 2.38 23.32
CA VAL A 16 7.66 2.17 21.90
C VAL A 16 6.20 1.74 21.74
N THR A 17 5.66 0.90 22.64
CA THR A 17 4.25 0.47 22.57
C THR A 17 3.27 1.52 23.04
N THR A 18 3.61 2.29 24.09
CA THR A 18 2.70 3.30 24.65
C THR A 18 2.69 4.58 23.80
N GLY A 19 3.83 4.94 23.19
CA GLY A 19 3.91 6.04 22.22
C GLY A 19 3.10 5.76 20.94
N ALA A 20 3.07 4.51 20.46
CA ALA A 20 2.30 4.14 19.27
C ALA A 20 0.78 4.22 19.49
N VAL A 21 0.27 3.84 20.68
CA VAL A 21 -1.17 3.93 21.00
C VAL A 21 -1.61 5.40 21.14
N LEU A 22 -0.79 6.25 21.77
CA LEU A 22 -1.08 7.68 21.86
C LEU A 22 -0.95 8.40 20.52
N LEU A 23 -0.05 7.98 19.62
CA LEU A 23 0.05 8.51 18.27
C LEU A 23 -1.17 8.12 17.41
N VAL A 24 -1.68 6.89 17.53
CA VAL A 24 -2.92 6.46 16.87
C VAL A 24 -4.14 7.20 17.43
N MET A 25 -4.18 7.46 18.75
CA MET A 25 -5.23 8.29 19.38
C MET A 25 -5.12 9.78 19.02
N TYR A 26 -3.90 10.30 18.82
CA TYR A 26 -3.68 11.69 18.42
C TYR A 26 -4.02 11.92 16.93
N LEU A 27 -3.80 10.92 16.07
CA LEU A 27 -4.15 10.95 14.65
C LEU A 27 -5.64 10.64 14.37
N SER A 28 -6.42 10.15 15.35
CA SER A 28 -7.85 9.84 15.19
C SER A 28 -8.80 10.96 15.66
N LYS A 29 -8.29 12.13 16.06
CA LYS A 29 -9.07 13.19 16.71
C LYS A 29 -9.82 14.17 15.80
N THR A 30 -10.15 13.80 14.55
CA THR A 30 -10.91 14.68 13.64
C THR A 30 -12.00 13.96 12.83
N TRP A 31 -12.83 13.15 13.48
CA TRP A 31 -14.15 12.80 12.92
C TRP A 31 -15.21 12.77 14.04
N PHE A 32 -15.40 13.89 14.72
CA PHE A 32 -16.61 14.13 15.48
C PHE A 32 -17.61 14.87 14.58
N ILE A 33 -18.62 14.10 14.20
CA ILE A 33 -19.87 14.52 13.59
C ILE A 33 -20.48 15.63 14.45
N THR A 34 -20.67 16.82 13.88
CA THR A 34 -21.52 17.87 14.46
C THR A 34 -22.96 17.61 14.00
N PRO A 35 -23.90 17.22 14.87
CA PRO A 35 -25.31 17.35 14.53
C PRO A 35 -25.73 18.82 14.66
N HIS A 36 -26.03 19.48 13.54
CA HIS A 36 -26.81 20.73 13.55
C HIS A 36 -28.31 20.38 13.53
N PRO A 37 -29.12 20.90 14.46
CA PRO A 37 -30.54 20.61 14.49
C PRO A 37 -31.36 21.49 13.53
N ALA A 38 -32.29 20.80 12.87
CA ALA A 38 -33.64 21.17 12.43
C ALA A 38 -33.84 22.32 11.43
N GLY A 39 -34.27 21.93 10.22
CA GLY A 39 -35.03 22.74 9.28
C GLY A 39 -35.82 21.83 8.34
N VAL A 40 -37.10 21.62 8.66
CA VAL A 40 -38.11 20.95 7.83
C VAL A 40 -38.31 21.72 6.51
N ASN A 41 -38.36 21.03 5.36
CA ASN A 41 -39.50 21.07 4.42
C ASN A 41 -39.25 20.30 3.10
N ASN A 42 -40.15 19.34 2.86
CA ASN A 42 -40.83 18.97 1.61
C ASN A 42 -40.05 18.79 0.30
N GLY A 43 -40.12 17.54 -0.19
CA GLY A 43 -40.67 17.24 -1.51
C GLY A 43 -39.79 17.57 -2.72
N GLN A 44 -39.01 16.59 -3.18
CA GLN A 44 -39.16 16.00 -4.51
C GLN A 44 -38.08 14.92 -4.65
N GLN A 45 -38.49 13.68 -4.91
CA GLN A 45 -37.62 12.72 -5.59
C GLN A 45 -37.73 13.01 -7.08
N PRO A 46 -36.58 13.25 -7.75
CA PRO A 46 -36.50 12.87 -9.14
C PRO A 46 -35.29 11.96 -9.40
N ASP A 47 -35.58 10.92 -10.19
CA ASP A 47 -34.73 10.29 -11.20
C ASP A 47 -33.24 9.98 -10.91
N GLY A 48 -33.00 8.75 -10.42
CA GLY A 48 -32.59 7.64 -11.30
C GLY A 48 -31.37 7.75 -12.22
N ASN A 49 -30.49 8.75 -12.10
CA ASN A 49 -29.32 8.88 -13.00
C ASN A 49 -28.05 9.48 -12.37
N ALA A 50 -27.92 9.46 -11.04
CA ALA A 50 -26.72 9.96 -10.35
C ALA A 50 -25.54 8.95 -10.28
N ALA A 51 -25.77 7.66 -10.60
CA ALA A 51 -24.73 6.62 -10.54
C ALA A 51 -23.86 6.54 -11.82
N ALA A 52 -24.27 7.19 -12.92
CA ALA A 52 -23.63 7.07 -14.23
C ALA A 52 -22.72 8.25 -14.61
N VAL A 53 -22.61 9.32 -13.80
CA VAL A 53 -21.92 10.56 -14.20
C VAL A 53 -20.60 10.82 -13.45
N ALA A 54 -20.15 9.92 -12.56
CA ALA A 54 -18.95 10.16 -11.74
C ALA A 54 -17.90 9.04 -11.75
N ARG A 55 -17.79 8.27 -12.82
CA ARG A 55 -16.49 7.69 -13.24
C ARG A 55 -16.12 8.23 -14.61
N LYS A 56 -16.04 9.55 -14.69
CA LYS A 56 -15.16 10.20 -15.66
C LYS A 56 -13.79 9.58 -15.42
N GLU A 57 -13.31 8.78 -16.37
CA GLU A 57 -11.97 8.19 -16.37
C GLU A 57 -10.94 9.32 -16.22
N SER A 58 -10.64 9.73 -14.99
CA SER A 58 -9.37 10.35 -14.75
C SER A 58 -8.38 9.25 -15.08
N LYS A 59 -7.58 9.45 -16.13
CA LYS A 59 -6.38 8.64 -16.33
C LYS A 59 -5.60 8.77 -15.03
N ALA A 60 -5.78 7.80 -14.13
CA ALA A 60 -5.12 7.80 -12.84
C ALA A 60 -3.64 7.96 -13.13
N LYS A 61 -3.02 8.97 -12.52
CA LYS A 61 -1.62 9.31 -12.78
C LYS A 61 -0.75 8.06 -12.62
N VAL A 62 -0.18 7.59 -13.73
CA VAL A 62 0.76 6.47 -13.75
C VAL A 62 2.18 7.04 -13.80
N ILE A 63 3.03 6.62 -12.87
CA ILE A 63 4.43 7.04 -12.79
C ILE A 63 5.35 5.93 -13.30
N SER A 64 6.59 6.29 -13.63
CA SER A 64 7.64 5.30 -13.84
C SER A 64 8.05 4.67 -12.50
N TRP A 65 8.34 3.38 -12.46
CA TRP A 65 8.80 2.72 -11.23
C TRP A 65 10.07 3.36 -10.64
N GLN A 66 10.92 3.97 -11.47
CA GLN A 66 12.13 4.70 -11.06
C GLN A 66 11.82 5.94 -10.21
N ASP A 67 10.65 6.55 -10.42
CA ASP A 67 10.24 7.76 -9.72
C ASP A 67 9.61 7.48 -8.35
N ALA A 68 9.37 6.21 -7.99
CA ALA A 68 8.64 5.84 -6.77
C ALA A 68 9.22 6.48 -5.49
N ARG A 69 10.53 6.71 -5.42
CA ARG A 69 11.19 7.39 -4.27
C ARG A 69 10.65 8.80 -4.02
N LYS A 70 10.12 9.48 -5.04
CA LYS A 70 9.53 10.82 -4.92
C LYS A 70 8.11 10.80 -4.30
N TYR A 71 7.54 9.61 -4.12
CA TYR A 71 6.15 9.39 -3.72
C TYR A 71 6.04 8.59 -2.42
N TYR A 72 7.06 8.61 -1.57
CA TYR A 72 6.98 7.96 -0.27
C TYR A 72 5.79 8.48 0.53
N GLY A 73 4.94 7.55 0.97
CA GLY A 73 3.74 7.86 1.72
C GLY A 73 2.47 7.93 0.89
N ASP A 74 2.58 8.08 -0.43
CA ASP A 74 1.46 8.23 -1.35
C ASP A 74 1.06 6.88 -1.96
N SER A 75 -0.22 6.77 -2.32
CA SER A 75 -0.72 5.67 -3.15
C SER A 75 -0.71 6.11 -4.62
N VAL A 76 0.09 5.41 -5.43
CA VAL A 76 0.27 5.74 -6.86
C VAL A 76 0.19 4.48 -7.71
N SER A 77 -0.17 4.66 -8.98
CA SER A 77 -0.01 3.62 -10.00
C SER A 77 1.37 3.75 -10.63
N MET A 78 2.12 2.66 -10.77
CA MET A 78 3.40 2.65 -11.48
C MET A 78 3.49 1.47 -12.44
N GLU A 79 4.23 1.65 -13.52
CA GLU A 79 4.44 0.62 -14.55
C GLU A 79 5.91 0.24 -14.69
N GLY A 80 6.14 -1.03 -15.07
CA GLY A 80 7.46 -1.53 -15.44
C GLY A 80 7.43 -3.02 -15.80
N THR A 81 8.51 -3.51 -16.38
CA THR A 81 8.72 -4.96 -16.62
C THR A 81 9.35 -5.59 -15.39
N ILE A 82 8.83 -6.73 -14.93
CA ILE A 82 9.45 -7.48 -13.85
C ILE A 82 10.70 -8.18 -14.38
N ALA A 83 11.87 -7.70 -13.96
CA ALA A 83 13.18 -8.17 -14.40
C ALA A 83 13.80 -9.22 -13.47
N ALA A 84 13.41 -9.25 -12.20
CA ALA A 84 13.89 -10.23 -11.23
C ALA A 84 12.83 -10.57 -10.18
N THR A 85 12.75 -11.85 -9.81
CA THR A 85 11.82 -12.34 -8.79
C THR A 85 12.54 -13.18 -7.74
N HIS A 86 11.97 -13.21 -6.53
CA HIS A 86 12.48 -14.07 -5.46
C HIS A 86 11.33 -14.46 -4.53
N ASN A 87 11.11 -15.77 -4.35
CA ASN A 87 10.11 -16.30 -3.43
C ASN A 87 10.77 -17.21 -2.39
N THR A 88 10.45 -16.97 -1.12
CA THR A 88 10.96 -17.72 0.04
C THR A 88 9.92 -18.66 0.66
N GLY A 89 8.72 -18.71 0.08
CA GLY A 89 7.53 -19.32 0.68
C GLY A 89 6.85 -18.45 1.74
N LYS A 90 7.53 -17.43 2.27
CA LYS A 90 6.96 -16.45 3.23
C LYS A 90 6.63 -15.11 2.57
N ILE A 91 7.44 -14.73 1.60
CA ILE A 91 7.31 -13.52 0.80
C ILE A 91 7.70 -13.83 -0.65
N CYS A 92 6.97 -13.24 -1.58
CA CYS A 92 7.32 -13.15 -2.99
C CYS A 92 7.68 -11.70 -3.31
N LEU A 93 8.86 -11.49 -3.88
CA LEU A 93 9.42 -10.21 -4.27
C LEU A 93 9.46 -10.14 -5.79
N LEU A 94 8.91 -9.06 -6.37
CA LEU A 94 8.99 -8.76 -7.80
C LEU A 94 9.73 -7.43 -7.97
N ASN A 95 10.77 -7.40 -8.79
CA ASN A 95 11.64 -6.25 -9.00
C ASN A 95 11.60 -5.82 -10.47
N PHE A 96 11.57 -4.51 -10.69
CA PHE A 96 11.60 -3.89 -12.02
C PHE A 96 13.01 -3.81 -12.64
N ASP A 97 14.06 -4.02 -11.85
CA ASP A 97 15.44 -4.09 -12.30
C ASP A 97 16.13 -5.35 -11.76
N SER A 98 17.07 -5.88 -12.53
CA SER A 98 17.99 -6.95 -12.12
C SER A 98 18.85 -6.56 -10.91
N ASP A 99 19.27 -5.29 -10.81
CA ASP A 99 19.90 -4.73 -9.62
C ASP A 99 18.82 -4.29 -8.63
N TYR A 100 18.34 -5.25 -7.84
CA TYR A 100 17.29 -5.07 -6.82
C TYR A 100 17.59 -3.95 -5.79
N ARG A 101 18.85 -3.48 -5.69
CA ARG A 101 19.23 -2.38 -4.80
C ARG A 101 18.75 -1.02 -5.31
N LYS A 102 18.54 -0.89 -6.63
CA LYS A 102 18.06 0.32 -7.29
C LYS A 102 16.58 0.25 -7.65
N SER A 103 16.01 -0.96 -7.68
CA SER A 103 14.63 -1.23 -8.05
C SER A 103 13.62 -0.80 -6.97
N THR A 104 12.43 -0.43 -7.42
CA THR A 104 11.22 -0.53 -6.61
C THR A 104 10.81 -2.00 -6.49
N THR A 105 10.48 -2.46 -5.29
CA THR A 105 10.11 -3.86 -5.04
C THR A 105 8.62 -3.97 -4.78
N ILE A 106 7.94 -4.88 -5.48
CA ILE A 106 6.56 -5.29 -5.16
C ILE A 106 6.65 -6.48 -4.21
N VAL A 107 5.92 -6.43 -3.10
CA VAL A 107 5.94 -7.46 -2.05
C VAL A 107 4.57 -8.10 -1.95
N ILE A 108 4.53 -9.42 -2.03
CA ILE A 108 3.36 -10.25 -1.75
C ILE A 108 3.69 -11.12 -0.54
N PHE A 109 2.87 -11.06 0.51
CA PHE A 109 3.03 -11.91 1.69
C PHE A 109 2.32 -13.26 1.52
N ALA A 110 2.84 -14.30 2.16
CA ALA A 110 2.25 -15.64 2.11
C ALA A 110 0.77 -15.70 2.55
N SER A 111 0.35 -14.80 3.46
CA SER A 111 -1.05 -14.65 3.87
C SER A 111 -2.01 -14.37 2.71
N ASP A 112 -1.49 -13.75 1.65
CA ASP A 112 -2.28 -13.29 0.50
C ASP A 112 -2.03 -14.14 -0.76
N PHE A 113 -1.10 -15.11 -0.76
CA PHE A 113 -0.76 -15.92 -1.94
C PHE A 113 -1.97 -16.53 -2.65
N LYS A 114 -2.96 -17.02 -1.89
CA LYS A 114 -4.21 -17.59 -2.42
C LYS A 114 -5.05 -16.64 -3.29
N LYS A 115 -4.77 -15.34 -3.25
CA LYS A 115 -5.44 -14.31 -4.06
C LYS A 115 -4.72 -14.07 -5.38
N PHE A 116 -3.47 -14.51 -5.51
CA PHE A 116 -2.65 -14.33 -6.70
C PHE A 116 -2.62 -15.62 -7.53
N PRO A 117 -2.17 -15.56 -8.80
CA PRO A 117 -1.93 -16.77 -9.58
C PRO A 117 -0.88 -17.66 -8.90
N ASP A 118 -0.99 -18.96 -9.12
CA ASP A 118 -0.01 -19.92 -8.62
C ASP A 118 1.40 -19.55 -9.08
N ASN A 119 2.37 -19.69 -8.16
CA ASN A 119 3.77 -19.31 -8.38
C ASN A 119 3.92 -17.87 -8.91
N PRO A 120 3.53 -16.84 -8.13
CA PRO A 120 3.55 -15.45 -8.59
C PRO A 120 4.91 -14.99 -9.10
N GLU A 121 6.00 -15.52 -8.56
CA GLU A 121 7.38 -15.26 -9.02
C GLU A 121 7.62 -15.72 -10.45
N ASN A 122 6.95 -16.77 -10.92
CA ASN A 122 7.03 -17.26 -12.29
C ASN A 122 5.99 -16.56 -13.16
N TYR A 123 4.78 -16.37 -12.65
CA TYR A 123 3.68 -15.75 -13.39
C TYR A 123 4.02 -14.33 -13.84
N TYR A 124 4.60 -13.49 -12.97
CA TYR A 124 4.89 -12.09 -13.29
C TYR A 124 6.25 -11.87 -13.95
N TYR A 125 7.18 -12.83 -13.90
CA TYR A 125 8.51 -12.66 -14.45
C TYR A 125 8.46 -12.34 -15.96
N GLY A 126 9.21 -11.31 -16.38
CA GLY A 126 9.27 -10.85 -17.76
C GLY A 126 8.04 -10.09 -18.25
N LYS A 127 6.96 -10.01 -17.46
CA LYS A 127 5.73 -9.29 -17.85
C LYS A 127 5.85 -7.81 -17.54
N LYS A 128 5.23 -7.00 -18.41
CA LYS A 128 4.98 -5.58 -18.11
C LYS A 128 3.74 -5.50 -17.22
N VAL A 129 3.88 -4.91 -16.04
CA VAL A 129 2.80 -4.78 -15.07
C VAL A 129 2.50 -3.33 -14.73
N ARG A 130 1.26 -3.05 -14.32
CA ARG A 130 0.87 -1.84 -13.61
C ARG A 130 0.52 -2.21 -12.18
N VAL A 131 1.19 -1.60 -11.21
CA VAL A 131 0.93 -1.83 -9.79
C VAL A 131 0.39 -0.57 -9.12
N TYR A 132 -0.65 -0.71 -8.31
CA TYR A 132 -1.22 0.35 -7.49
C TYR A 132 -1.06 0.03 -6.01
N GLY A 133 -0.45 0.95 -5.27
CA GLY A 133 -0.35 0.83 -3.83
C GLY A 133 0.44 1.96 -3.19
N ARG A 134 0.48 1.94 -1.86
CA ARG A 134 1.23 2.92 -1.08
C ARG A 134 2.73 2.65 -1.18
N VAL A 135 3.51 3.65 -1.60
CA VAL A 135 4.97 3.54 -1.61
C VAL A 135 5.50 3.70 -0.20
N LYS A 136 6.30 2.75 0.26
CA LYS A 136 6.98 2.76 1.56
C LYS A 136 8.48 2.69 1.35
N GLU A 137 9.24 3.27 2.26
CA GLU A 137 10.68 3.06 2.30
C GLU A 137 11.00 1.85 3.17
N TYR A 138 11.84 0.96 2.67
CA TYR A 138 12.40 -0.15 3.43
C TYR A 138 13.88 -0.31 3.09
N LYS A 139 14.75 -0.19 4.12
CA LYS A 139 16.22 -0.24 3.97
C LYS A 139 16.73 0.69 2.86
N GLY A 140 16.23 1.92 2.81
CA GLY A 140 16.64 2.93 1.83
C GLY A 140 16.12 2.70 0.42
N ARG A 141 15.06 1.90 0.24
CA ARG A 141 14.52 1.55 -1.09
C ARG A 141 12.99 1.61 -1.10
N PRO A 142 12.38 1.96 -2.25
CA PRO A 142 10.93 1.94 -2.40
C PRO A 142 10.36 0.53 -2.50
N GLU A 143 9.32 0.28 -1.71
CA GLU A 143 8.54 -0.95 -1.71
C GLU A 143 7.04 -0.65 -1.80
N VAL A 144 6.31 -1.54 -2.47
CA VAL A 144 4.85 -1.53 -2.54
C VAL A 144 4.35 -2.91 -2.13
N ILE A 145 3.57 -2.96 -1.05
CA ILE A 145 2.91 -4.20 -0.61
C ILE A 145 1.59 -4.29 -1.36
N VAL A 146 1.38 -5.43 -2.04
CA VAL A 146 0.09 -5.76 -2.66
C VAL A 146 -0.53 -6.95 -1.92
N ASN A 147 -1.79 -6.78 -1.51
CA ASN A 147 -2.54 -7.79 -0.78
C ASN A 147 -3.81 -8.23 -1.53
N GLU A 148 -4.11 -7.63 -2.67
CA GLU A 148 -5.21 -8.02 -3.57
C GLU A 148 -4.74 -8.14 -5.02
N ARG A 149 -5.32 -9.09 -5.78
CA ARG A 149 -4.98 -9.34 -7.20
C ARG A 149 -5.17 -8.12 -8.08
N SER A 150 -6.20 -7.33 -7.79
CA SER A 150 -6.57 -6.13 -8.54
C SER A 150 -5.55 -5.00 -8.46
N GLN A 151 -4.61 -5.06 -7.51
CA GLN A 151 -3.55 -4.06 -7.37
C GLN A 151 -2.40 -4.25 -8.36
N ILE A 152 -2.31 -5.37 -9.08
CA ILE A 152 -1.22 -5.63 -10.03
C ILE A 152 -1.76 -6.15 -11.35
N GLU A 153 -1.95 -5.28 -12.32
CA GLU A 153 -2.43 -5.65 -13.65
C GLU A 153 -1.27 -6.08 -14.56
N VAL A 154 -1.47 -7.14 -15.36
CA VAL A 154 -0.55 -7.50 -16.44
C VAL A 154 -1.00 -6.75 -17.69
N LEU A 155 -0.10 -5.97 -18.29
CA LEU A 155 -0.39 -5.17 -19.48
C LEU A 155 -0.02 -5.88 -20.78
N GLN A 156 0.92 -6.83 -20.72
CA GLN A 156 1.40 -7.67 -21.84
C GLN A 156 1.84 -9.04 -21.32
#